data_AF-A0A965TZA0-F1
#
_entry.id   AF-A0A965TZA0-F1
#
_cell.length_a   1.000
_cell.length_b   1.000
_cell.length_c   1.000
_cell.angle_alpha   90.00
_cell.angle_beta   90.00
_cell.angle_gamma   90.00
#
_symmetry.space_group_name_H-M   'P 1'
#
loop_
_entity.id
_entity.type
_entity.pdbx_description
1 polymer ?
#
loop_
_entity_poly.entity_id
_entity_poly.type
_entity_poly.pdbx_seq_one_letter_code
_entity_poly.pdbx_strand_id
1 'polypeptide(L)'
;MTELEYFKGDELAASTWRNKYATEGEQTPDDTHKRLAKEFARVEENYRWSQEGRLFLSNYGYQRPHLDEEAIYQLFKDFKYIIPGGSVMSGCGTGALVSLSNCFVIGSPKDSYAEIMKTRSQQAQLMKRRGGVGYDLSQLRPRGAKVNNAAKSSTGAASFMDVCSDITNEVAQNGRRGALMLSMSINHPDIEEFITKKQDLTKVTGANISVKVTDEFMQAVIEDKDYILRFPVDETDLSYKNTDNLGVTISVQYNEFFDGKREYNKLYSIGKGRFIKLVKARELWNTLMHCAWNTAEPGIMFEGAMHN
;
A
#
# COMPACT_ATOMS: atom_id res chain seq x y z
N MET A 1 41.13 -1.92 -9.77
CA MET A 1 40.03 -0.96 -9.91
C MET A 1 39.34 -0.89 -8.57
N THR A 2 39.23 0.29 -7.96
CA THR A 2 38.42 0.51 -6.75
C THR A 2 36.97 0.81 -7.15
N GLU A 3 36.05 0.79 -6.19
CA GLU A 3 34.68 1.24 -6.39
C GLU A 3 34.59 2.71 -6.82
N LEU A 4 35.50 3.56 -6.34
CA LEU A 4 35.54 4.97 -6.72
C LEU A 4 35.99 5.13 -8.19
N GLU A 5 36.98 4.34 -8.62
CA GLU A 5 37.41 4.28 -10.01
C GLU A 5 36.29 3.73 -10.91
N TYR A 6 35.56 2.71 -10.44
CA TYR A 6 34.41 2.13 -11.16
C TYR A 6 33.35 3.19 -11.45
N PHE A 7 33.04 4.02 -10.46
CA PHE A 7 32.09 5.14 -10.60
C PHE A 7 32.73 6.45 -11.08
N LYS A 8 33.94 6.41 -11.67
CA LYS A 8 34.62 7.58 -12.28
C LYS A 8 34.77 8.77 -11.33
N GLY A 9 34.99 8.52 -10.04
CA GLY A 9 35.15 9.54 -9.01
C GLY A 9 33.86 9.97 -8.31
N ASP A 10 32.71 9.36 -8.60
CA ASP A 10 31.46 9.62 -7.86
C ASP A 10 31.49 8.93 -6.48
N GLU A 11 31.83 9.73 -5.45
CA GLU A 11 31.92 9.28 -4.06
C GLU A 11 30.56 8.84 -3.49
N LEU A 12 29.44 9.44 -3.92
CA LEU A 12 28.12 9.10 -3.41
C LEU A 12 27.69 7.73 -3.93
N ALA A 13 27.90 7.45 -5.21
CA ALA A 13 27.61 6.15 -5.80
C ALA A 13 28.50 5.06 -5.19
N ALA A 14 29.82 5.32 -5.10
CA ALA A 14 30.79 4.40 -4.53
C ALA A 14 30.46 4.05 -3.06
N SER A 15 30.25 5.06 -2.22
CA SER A 15 29.91 4.85 -0.81
C SER A 15 28.53 4.22 -0.62
N THR A 16 27.55 4.55 -1.47
CA THR A 16 26.22 3.92 -1.43
C THR A 16 26.31 2.43 -1.74
N TRP A 17 27.01 2.05 -2.81
CA TRP A 17 27.22 0.63 -3.13
C TRP A 17 27.95 -0.08 -2.00
N ARG A 18 29.06 0.49 -1.53
CA ARG A 18 29.89 -0.09 -0.48
C ARG A 18 29.12 -0.35 0.80
N ASN A 19 28.30 0.60 1.22
CA ASN A 19 27.60 0.56 2.50
C ASN A 19 26.28 -0.21 2.45
N LYS A 20 25.62 -0.31 1.29
CA LYS A 20 24.24 -0.84 1.21
C LYS A 20 24.10 -2.15 0.43
N TYR A 21 25.00 -2.45 -0.50
CA TYR A 21 24.82 -3.54 -1.46
C TYR A 21 25.96 -4.54 -1.47
N ALA A 22 27.18 -4.07 -1.24
CA ALA A 22 28.35 -4.91 -1.31
C ALA A 22 28.41 -5.92 -0.14
N THR A 23 28.81 -7.16 -0.43
CA THR A 23 28.91 -8.23 0.57
C THR A 23 30.36 -8.58 0.91
N GLU A 24 30.56 -9.49 1.87
CA GLU A 24 31.89 -9.93 2.28
C GLU A 24 32.67 -10.47 1.06
N GLY A 25 33.90 -9.96 0.88
CA GLY A 25 34.77 -10.31 -0.24
C GLY A 25 34.58 -9.49 -1.53
N GLU A 26 33.48 -8.74 -1.68
CA GLU A 26 33.27 -7.91 -2.88
C GLU A 26 34.10 -6.61 -2.81
N GLN A 27 34.90 -6.35 -3.84
CA GLN A 27 35.78 -5.17 -3.92
C GLN A 27 35.19 -4.09 -4.84
N THR A 28 34.47 -4.49 -5.88
CA THR A 28 33.85 -3.56 -6.84
C THR A 28 32.41 -3.99 -7.20
N PRO A 29 31.59 -3.09 -7.77
CA PRO A 29 30.26 -3.45 -8.27
C PRO A 29 30.25 -4.59 -9.28
N ASP A 30 31.36 -4.79 -10.00
CA ASP A 30 31.52 -5.93 -10.92
C ASP A 30 31.43 -7.29 -10.21
N ASP A 31 31.92 -7.38 -8.98
CA ASP A 31 31.81 -8.60 -8.16
C ASP A 31 30.35 -8.88 -7.80
N THR A 32 29.59 -7.82 -7.46
CA THR A 32 28.14 -7.91 -7.27
C THR A 32 27.45 -8.40 -8.53
N HIS A 33 27.78 -7.86 -9.71
CA HIS A 33 27.19 -8.30 -10.97
C HIS A 33 27.45 -9.78 -11.26
N LYS A 34 28.67 -10.26 -11.01
CA LYS A 34 29.02 -11.69 -11.16
C LYS A 34 28.25 -12.58 -10.18
N ARG A 35 28.15 -12.19 -8.90
CA ARG A 35 27.34 -12.92 -7.91
C ARG A 35 25.89 -13.05 -8.36
N LEU A 36 25.29 -11.94 -8.81
CA LEU A 36 23.92 -11.94 -9.31
C LEU A 36 23.79 -12.83 -10.55
N ALA A 37 24.65 -12.66 -11.54
CA ALA A 37 24.60 -13.44 -12.77
C ALA A 37 24.66 -14.95 -12.51
N LYS A 38 25.57 -15.39 -11.63
CA LYS A 38 25.69 -16.78 -11.21
C LYS A 38 24.40 -17.34 -10.62
N GLU A 39 23.76 -16.62 -9.70
CA GLU A 39 22.51 -17.10 -9.08
C GLU A 39 21.32 -17.12 -10.05
N PHE A 40 21.22 -16.11 -10.93
CA PHE A 40 20.18 -16.09 -11.94
C PHE A 40 20.39 -17.21 -12.98
N ALA A 41 21.62 -17.45 -13.43
CA ALA A 41 21.96 -18.57 -14.32
C ALA A 41 21.66 -19.93 -13.67
N ARG A 42 22.02 -20.11 -12.39
CA ARG A 42 21.69 -21.33 -11.62
C ARG A 42 20.18 -21.58 -11.57
N VAL A 43 19.37 -20.52 -11.48
CA VAL A 43 17.90 -20.65 -11.51
C VAL A 43 17.41 -20.94 -12.93
N GLU A 44 17.94 -20.24 -13.93
CA GLU A 44 17.65 -20.43 -15.37
C GLU A 44 17.87 -21.88 -15.81
N GLU A 45 18.92 -22.56 -15.33
CA GLU A 45 19.23 -23.96 -15.66
C GLU A 45 18.10 -24.94 -15.31
N ASN A 46 17.24 -24.60 -14.33
CA ASN A 46 16.09 -25.43 -13.97
C ASN A 46 14.97 -25.33 -15.01
N TYR A 47 14.95 -24.26 -15.80
CA TYR A 47 14.01 -24.04 -16.88
C TYR A 47 14.62 -24.58 -18.18
N ARG A 48 14.68 -25.92 -18.28
CA ARG A 48 14.91 -26.55 -19.58
C ARG A 48 13.66 -26.30 -20.43
N TRP A 49 13.78 -25.39 -21.39
CA TRP A 49 12.74 -24.92 -22.32
C TRP A 49 12.13 -26.00 -23.24
N SER A 50 12.11 -27.27 -22.83
CA SER A 50 11.33 -28.32 -23.47
C SER A 50 9.84 -28.09 -23.18
N GLN A 51 9.03 -28.12 -24.23
CA GLN A 51 7.63 -27.68 -24.33
C GLN A 51 6.61 -28.35 -23.38
N GLU A 52 7.04 -29.15 -22.40
CA GLU A 52 6.13 -30.00 -21.60
C GLU A 52 5.58 -29.33 -20.32
N GLY A 53 5.86 -28.05 -20.10
CA GLY A 53 5.25 -27.26 -19.02
C GLY A 53 4.47 -26.06 -19.57
N ARG A 54 3.18 -25.96 -19.25
CA ARG A 54 2.40 -24.72 -19.47
C ARG A 54 2.84 -23.64 -18.48
N LEU A 55 4.00 -23.04 -18.70
CA LEU A 55 4.31 -21.75 -18.10
C LEU A 55 3.51 -20.67 -18.85
N PHE A 56 2.91 -19.71 -18.16
CA PHE A 56 2.21 -18.58 -18.79
C PHE A 56 3.22 -17.54 -19.27
N LEU A 57 4.03 -17.91 -20.27
CA LEU A 57 5.07 -17.04 -20.82
C LEU A 57 4.56 -16.25 -22.02
N SER A 58 5.19 -15.12 -22.29
CA SER A 58 5.04 -14.40 -23.55
C SER A 58 5.67 -15.18 -24.71
N ASN A 59 5.33 -14.81 -25.95
CA ASN A 59 5.95 -15.39 -27.16
C ASN A 59 7.48 -15.30 -27.13
N TYR A 60 8.02 -14.17 -26.66
CA TYR A 60 9.46 -14.01 -26.46
C TYR A 60 10.02 -15.02 -25.45
N GLY A 61 9.31 -15.24 -24.33
CA GLY A 61 9.73 -16.19 -23.30
C GLY A 61 9.90 -17.62 -23.82
N TYR A 62 9.12 -18.04 -24.83
CA TYR A 62 9.25 -19.35 -25.46
C TYR A 62 10.35 -19.44 -26.53
N GLN A 63 10.74 -18.32 -27.13
CA GLN A 63 11.64 -18.28 -28.29
C GLN A 63 13.03 -17.71 -27.95
N ARG A 64 13.21 -17.18 -26.74
CA ARG A 64 14.46 -16.54 -26.34
C ARG A 64 15.61 -17.55 -26.28
N PRO A 65 16.85 -17.13 -26.58
CA PRO A 65 18.00 -17.97 -26.34
C PRO A 65 18.15 -18.29 -24.85
N HIS A 66 18.83 -19.39 -24.57
CA HIS A 66 19.24 -19.73 -23.21
C HIS A 66 20.12 -18.60 -22.65
N LEU A 67 19.81 -18.13 -21.44
CA LEU A 67 20.58 -17.09 -20.76
C LEU A 67 21.60 -17.73 -19.83
N ASP A 68 22.81 -17.97 -20.33
CA ASP A 68 23.91 -18.42 -19.48
C ASP A 68 24.44 -17.30 -18.56
N GLU A 69 25.36 -17.65 -17.66
CA GLU A 69 25.93 -16.71 -16.68
C GLU A 69 26.58 -15.50 -17.36
N GLU A 70 27.29 -15.70 -18.47
CA GLU A 70 27.95 -14.60 -19.19
C GLU A 70 26.93 -13.66 -19.84
N ALA A 71 25.91 -14.21 -20.51
CA ALA A 71 24.84 -13.42 -21.10
C ALA A 71 24.11 -12.58 -20.04
N ILE A 72 23.83 -13.16 -18.87
CA ILE A 72 23.19 -12.44 -17.76
C ILE A 72 24.12 -11.40 -17.16
N TYR A 73 25.40 -11.73 -16.95
CA TYR A 73 26.40 -10.79 -16.44
C TYR A 73 26.51 -9.54 -17.32
N GLN A 74 26.52 -9.69 -18.65
CA GLN A 74 26.55 -8.55 -19.58
C GLN A 74 25.30 -7.66 -19.50
N LEU A 75 24.16 -8.18 -19.03
CA LEU A 75 22.96 -7.37 -18.78
C LEU A 75 23.09 -6.50 -17.52
N PHE A 76 23.76 -7.03 -16.49
CA PHE A 76 24.01 -6.30 -15.24
C PHE A 76 25.22 -5.36 -15.33
N LYS A 77 26.22 -5.73 -16.12
CA LYS A 77 27.50 -5.02 -16.22
C LYS A 77 27.31 -3.53 -16.46
N ASP A 78 28.05 -2.74 -15.70
CA ASP A 78 28.07 -1.27 -15.78
C ASP A 78 26.71 -0.61 -15.57
N PHE A 79 25.78 -1.33 -14.91
CA PHE A 79 24.40 -0.89 -14.70
C PHE A 79 23.71 -0.47 -16.01
N LYS A 80 24.11 -1.07 -17.14
CA LYS A 80 23.79 -0.56 -18.47
C LYS A 80 22.37 -0.88 -18.91
N TYR A 81 21.95 -2.13 -18.75
CA TYR A 81 20.66 -2.61 -19.25
C TYR A 81 19.70 -2.96 -18.11
N ILE A 82 20.19 -3.67 -17.09
CA ILE A 82 19.39 -4.09 -15.95
C ILE A 82 20.03 -3.59 -14.66
N ILE A 83 19.25 -2.83 -13.88
CA ILE A 83 19.62 -2.39 -12.54
C ILE A 83 18.70 -3.13 -11.56
N PRO A 84 19.20 -4.13 -10.84
CA PRO A 84 18.37 -4.87 -9.88
C PRO A 84 17.92 -3.97 -8.74
N GLY A 85 16.75 -4.28 -8.17
CA GLY A 85 16.29 -3.59 -6.96
C GLY A 85 17.23 -3.81 -5.76
N GLY A 86 17.21 -2.89 -4.80
CA GLY A 86 18.17 -2.87 -3.69
C GLY A 86 18.19 -4.15 -2.83
N SER A 87 17.05 -4.83 -2.65
CA SER A 87 17.01 -6.12 -1.95
C SER A 87 17.67 -7.25 -2.74
N VAL A 88 17.55 -7.25 -4.07
CA VAL A 88 18.22 -8.22 -4.94
C VAL A 88 19.73 -8.02 -4.87
N MET A 89 20.21 -6.79 -5.07
CA MET A 89 21.64 -6.47 -5.02
C MET A 89 22.27 -6.85 -3.68
N SER A 90 21.59 -6.54 -2.56
CA SER A 90 22.10 -6.80 -1.21
C SER A 90 21.97 -8.25 -0.74
N GLY A 91 21.07 -9.06 -1.32
CA GLY A 91 20.68 -10.35 -0.73
C GLY A 91 20.86 -11.57 -1.63
N CYS A 92 20.81 -11.42 -2.95
CA CYS A 92 20.82 -12.56 -3.86
C CYS A 92 22.21 -13.23 -3.86
N GLY A 93 22.28 -14.54 -3.58
CA GLY A 93 23.56 -15.27 -3.55
C GLY A 93 24.41 -15.05 -2.30
N THR A 94 23.90 -14.36 -1.27
CA THR A 94 24.66 -14.08 -0.05
C THR A 94 24.36 -15.06 1.09
N GLY A 95 23.29 -15.85 0.98
CA GLY A 95 22.81 -16.73 2.06
C GLY A 95 22.16 -15.98 3.23
N ALA A 96 22.07 -14.65 3.18
CA ALA A 96 21.47 -13.85 4.24
C ALA A 96 19.95 -14.11 4.35
N LEU A 97 19.42 -14.08 5.58
CA LEU A 97 17.98 -14.23 5.85
C LEU A 97 17.22 -12.93 5.54
N VAL A 98 17.13 -12.59 4.26
CA VAL A 98 16.47 -11.39 3.74
C VAL A 98 15.49 -11.75 2.63
N SER A 99 14.50 -10.89 2.37
CA SER A 99 13.68 -11.00 1.16
C SER A 99 14.39 -10.39 -0.03
N LEU A 100 14.31 -11.03 -1.20
CA LEU A 100 14.76 -10.45 -2.47
C LEU A 100 13.70 -9.54 -3.10
N SER A 101 12.42 -9.67 -2.70
CA SER A 101 11.37 -8.74 -3.08
C SER A 101 11.43 -7.48 -2.23
N ASN A 102 11.31 -6.30 -2.87
CA ASN A 102 11.37 -5.02 -2.16
C ASN A 102 10.03 -4.66 -1.49
N CYS A 103 8.91 -4.89 -2.15
CA CYS A 103 7.60 -4.38 -1.75
C CYS A 103 6.55 -5.49 -1.74
N PHE A 104 5.66 -5.43 -0.76
CA PHE A 104 4.57 -6.38 -0.56
C PHE A 104 3.27 -5.65 -0.32
N VAL A 105 2.22 -6.05 -1.01
CA VAL A 105 0.84 -5.72 -0.66
C VAL A 105 0.27 -6.91 0.08
N ILE A 106 -0.07 -6.74 1.36
CA ILE A 106 -0.72 -7.79 2.16
C ILE A 106 -2.23 -7.55 2.21
N GLY A 107 -2.99 -8.60 2.50
CA GLY A 107 -4.44 -8.50 2.58
C GLY A 107 -4.89 -7.51 3.65
N SER A 108 -5.97 -6.77 3.37
CA SER A 108 -6.61 -5.91 4.36
C SER A 108 -7.04 -6.70 5.59
N PRO A 109 -6.90 -6.12 6.79
CA PRO A 109 -7.40 -6.75 8.00
C PRO A 109 -8.92 -6.85 7.92
N LYS A 110 -9.46 -8.05 8.14
CA LYS A 110 -10.89 -8.18 8.42
C LYS A 110 -11.22 -7.46 9.73
N ASP A 111 -12.47 -7.05 9.86
CA ASP A 111 -12.99 -6.21 10.95
C ASP A 111 -13.07 -6.94 12.32
N SER A 112 -11.91 -7.31 12.87
CA SER A 112 -11.74 -7.93 14.18
C SER A 112 -10.33 -7.70 14.71
N TYR A 113 -10.16 -7.64 16.04
CA TYR A 113 -8.82 -7.49 16.63
C TYR A 113 -7.87 -8.63 16.27
N ALA A 114 -8.36 -9.86 16.12
CA ALA A 114 -7.53 -11.00 15.74
C ALA A 114 -6.88 -10.78 14.35
N GLU A 115 -7.67 -10.38 13.36
CA GLU A 115 -7.16 -10.15 11.99
C GLU A 115 -6.34 -8.85 11.89
N ILE A 116 -6.65 -7.82 12.69
CA ILE A 116 -5.82 -6.62 12.81
C ILE A 116 -4.43 -6.97 13.36
N MET A 117 -4.36 -7.75 14.45
CA MET A 117 -3.09 -8.15 15.04
C MET A 117 -2.30 -9.12 14.14
N LYS A 118 -2.99 -10.00 13.41
CA LYS A 118 -2.37 -10.86 12.40
C LYS A 118 -1.74 -10.05 11.27
N THR A 119 -2.44 -9.04 10.75
CA THR A 119 -1.91 -8.16 9.70
C THR A 119 -0.67 -7.40 10.18
N ARG A 120 -0.70 -6.89 11.42
CA ARG A 120 0.45 -6.27 12.08
C ARG A 120 1.64 -7.23 12.24
N SER A 121 1.38 -8.48 12.61
CA SER A 121 2.41 -9.51 12.68
C SER A 121 3.03 -9.77 11.30
N GLN A 122 2.21 -9.86 10.25
CA GLN A 122 2.71 -10.00 8.87
C GLN A 122 3.56 -8.79 8.45
N GLN A 123 3.12 -7.56 8.75
CA GLN A 123 3.90 -6.34 8.54
C GLN A 123 5.28 -6.45 9.18
N ALA A 124 5.37 -6.76 10.47
CA ALA A 124 6.63 -6.88 11.19
C ALA A 124 7.54 -7.98 10.62
N GLN A 125 6.98 -9.14 10.26
CA GLN A 125 7.74 -10.25 9.68
C GLN A 125 8.31 -9.93 8.29
N LEU A 126 7.62 -9.13 7.48
CA LEU A 126 8.15 -8.70 6.18
C LEU A 126 9.21 -7.62 6.35
N MET A 127 8.96 -6.63 7.21
CA MET A 127 9.89 -5.52 7.46
C MET A 127 11.23 -5.98 8.03
N LYS A 128 11.23 -6.95 8.96
CA LYS A 128 12.48 -7.50 9.51
C LYS A 128 13.32 -8.23 8.45
N ARG A 129 12.73 -8.56 7.30
CA ARG A 129 13.38 -9.17 6.12
C ARG A 129 13.56 -8.18 4.97
N ARG A 130 13.59 -6.87 5.25
CA ARG A 130 13.79 -5.77 4.28
C ARG A 130 12.59 -5.48 3.37
N GLY A 131 11.44 -6.12 3.55
CA GLY A 131 10.24 -5.83 2.77
C GLY A 131 9.53 -4.54 3.19
N GLY A 132 9.27 -3.64 2.25
CA GLY A 132 8.26 -2.60 2.41
C GLY A 132 6.86 -3.21 2.32
N VAL A 133 5.91 -2.67 3.08
CA VAL A 133 4.57 -3.26 3.22
C VAL A 133 3.51 -2.22 2.89
N GLY A 134 2.46 -2.62 2.19
CA GLY A 134 1.26 -1.82 2.01
C GLY A 134 -0.01 -2.63 2.28
N TYR A 135 -1.02 -2.00 2.87
CA TYR A 135 -2.35 -2.58 2.99
C TYR A 135 -3.42 -1.49 3.18
N ASP A 136 -4.67 -1.88 2.98
CA ASP A 136 -5.82 -0.99 2.98
C ASP A 136 -6.66 -1.16 4.26
N LEU A 137 -7.10 -0.05 4.86
CA LEU A 137 -7.87 0.01 6.11
C LEU A 137 -9.39 0.12 5.90
N SER A 138 -9.88 0.15 4.67
CA SER A 138 -11.29 0.43 4.33
C SER A 138 -12.26 -0.64 4.83
N GLN A 139 -11.77 -1.82 5.19
CA GLN A 139 -12.58 -2.92 5.74
C GLN A 139 -12.84 -2.78 7.25
N LEU A 140 -12.17 -1.85 7.94
CA LEU A 140 -12.38 -1.64 9.37
C LEU A 140 -13.55 -0.69 9.60
N ARG A 141 -14.45 -1.05 10.53
CA ARG A 141 -15.66 -0.25 10.77
C ARG A 141 -15.36 1.18 11.25
N PRO A 142 -16.19 2.17 10.88
CA PRO A 142 -15.94 3.57 11.18
C PRO A 142 -16.07 3.90 12.67
N ARG A 143 -15.57 5.08 13.05
CA ARG A 143 -15.68 5.63 14.40
C ARG A 143 -17.13 5.72 14.84
N GLY A 144 -17.43 5.28 16.06
CA GLY A 144 -18.79 5.27 16.59
C GLY A 144 -19.65 4.08 16.17
N ALA A 145 -19.17 3.23 15.24
CA ALA A 145 -19.83 1.97 14.91
C ALA A 145 -19.91 1.06 16.15
N LYS A 146 -21.06 0.41 16.36
CA LYS A 146 -21.28 -0.48 17.51
C LYS A 146 -20.29 -1.65 17.49
N VAL A 147 -19.76 -2.01 18.67
CA VAL A 147 -18.91 -3.20 18.87
C VAL A 147 -19.46 -4.05 20.01
N ASN A 148 -19.14 -5.35 19.97
CA ASN A 148 -19.58 -6.33 20.97
C ASN A 148 -18.48 -6.55 22.03
N ASN A 149 -17.98 -5.47 22.63
CA ASN A 149 -17.00 -5.52 23.71
C ASN A 149 -17.26 -4.39 24.72
N ALA A 150 -16.41 -4.28 25.74
CA ALA A 150 -16.56 -3.28 26.81
C ALA A 150 -16.59 -1.82 26.32
N ALA A 151 -15.98 -1.51 25.17
CA ALA A 151 -15.90 -0.17 24.62
C ALA A 151 -17.24 0.33 24.02
N LYS A 152 -18.18 -0.58 23.71
CA LYS A 152 -19.51 -0.33 23.12
C LYS A 152 -19.51 0.30 21.71
N SER A 153 -18.49 1.09 21.36
CA SER A 153 -18.29 1.70 20.04
C SER A 153 -16.83 1.61 19.57
N SER A 154 -16.65 1.64 18.25
CA SER A 154 -15.34 1.62 17.59
C SER A 154 -14.64 2.98 17.68
N THR A 155 -13.31 2.96 17.84
CA THR A 155 -12.45 4.14 17.69
C THR A 155 -12.14 4.48 16.23
N GLY A 156 -12.70 3.74 15.27
CA GLY A 156 -12.56 4.01 13.84
C GLY A 156 -11.30 3.47 13.20
N ALA A 157 -11.34 3.33 11.87
CA ALA A 157 -10.28 2.74 11.05
C ALA A 157 -8.97 3.55 11.13
N ALA A 158 -9.07 4.88 11.11
CA ALA A 158 -7.91 5.78 11.17
C ALA A 158 -7.16 5.71 12.52
N SER A 159 -7.82 5.29 13.61
CA SER A 159 -7.15 5.14 14.92
C SER A 159 -6.09 4.04 14.94
N PHE A 160 -6.17 3.05 14.04
CA PHE A 160 -5.21 1.96 14.00
C PHE A 160 -3.87 2.36 13.38
N MET A 161 -3.81 3.49 12.66
CA MET A 161 -2.63 3.98 11.96
C MET A 161 -1.45 4.23 12.89
N ASP A 162 -1.70 4.75 14.09
CA ASP A 162 -0.66 5.12 15.07
C ASP A 162 0.21 3.89 15.43
N VAL A 163 -0.43 2.80 15.84
CA VAL A 163 0.28 1.56 16.18
C VAL A 163 0.93 0.91 14.96
N CYS A 164 0.32 1.02 13.77
CA CYS A 164 0.96 0.49 12.55
C CYS A 164 2.26 1.24 12.22
N SER A 165 2.27 2.56 12.43
CA SER A 165 3.45 3.40 12.32
C SER A 165 4.51 3.04 13.38
N ASP A 166 4.08 2.85 14.63
CA ASP A 166 4.99 2.49 15.74
C ASP A 166 5.69 1.15 15.47
N ILE A 167 4.98 0.15 14.95
CA ILE A 167 5.57 -1.13 14.54
C ILE A 167 6.62 -0.92 13.45
N THR A 168 6.37 -0.05 12.46
CA THR A 168 7.37 0.25 11.42
C THR A 168 8.63 0.87 12.02
N ASN A 169 8.46 1.78 12.97
CA ASN A 169 9.58 2.43 13.65
C ASN A 169 10.35 1.46 14.56
N GLU A 170 9.66 0.52 15.21
CA GLU A 170 10.27 -0.51 16.06
C GLU A 170 11.14 -1.49 15.26
N VAL A 171 10.67 -1.90 14.07
CA VAL A 171 11.40 -2.87 13.23
C VAL A 171 12.55 -2.21 12.44
N ALA A 172 12.60 -0.87 12.37
CA ALA A 172 13.70 -0.16 11.73
C ALA A 172 15.02 -0.38 12.51
N GLN A 173 16.03 -0.96 11.85
CA GLN A 173 17.32 -1.28 12.48
C GLN A 173 18.50 -0.79 11.61
N ASN A 174 19.59 -0.38 12.28
CA ASN A 174 20.89 -0.04 11.68
C ASN A 174 20.82 0.86 10.43
N GLY A 175 20.10 1.99 10.53
CA GLY A 175 20.02 2.99 9.47
C GLY A 175 19.05 2.67 8.33
N ARG A 176 18.37 1.51 8.36
CA ARG A 176 17.26 1.20 7.44
C ARG A 176 15.92 1.52 8.10
N ARG A 177 15.21 2.52 7.57
CA ARG A 177 13.81 2.79 7.95
C ARG A 177 12.90 1.70 7.37
N GLY A 178 11.95 1.21 8.17
CA GLY A 178 10.84 0.43 7.64
C GLY A 178 9.99 1.29 6.70
N ALA A 179 9.31 0.66 5.74
CA ALA A 179 8.43 1.35 4.80
C ALA A 179 7.03 0.75 4.90
N LEU A 180 6.06 1.58 5.28
CA LEU A 180 4.64 1.23 5.34
C LEU A 180 3.84 2.21 4.48
N MET A 181 2.93 1.71 3.66
CA MET A 181 1.89 2.50 3.02
C MET A 181 0.52 2.02 3.49
N LEU A 182 -0.24 2.91 4.13
CA LEU A 182 -1.63 2.65 4.47
C LEU A 182 -2.52 3.30 3.42
N SER A 183 -3.57 2.60 3.01
CA SER A 183 -4.56 3.16 2.08
C SER A 183 -5.98 3.11 2.62
N MET A 184 -6.83 4.00 2.11
CA MET A 184 -8.26 4.02 2.43
C MET A 184 -9.06 4.51 1.22
N SER A 185 -10.22 3.91 0.98
CA SER A 185 -11.18 4.37 -0.01
C SER A 185 -11.77 5.73 0.38
N ILE A 186 -11.90 6.61 -0.61
CA ILE A 186 -12.58 7.91 -0.47
C ILE A 186 -14.02 7.77 0.04
N ASN A 187 -14.64 6.60 -0.15
CA ASN A 187 -16.00 6.32 0.30
C ASN A 187 -16.09 6.11 1.82
N HIS A 188 -14.98 5.86 2.52
CA HIS A 188 -15.02 5.43 3.92
C HIS A 188 -15.47 6.58 4.86
N PRO A 189 -16.34 6.35 5.87
CA PRO A 189 -16.82 7.44 6.74
C PRO A 189 -15.72 8.12 7.59
N ASP A 190 -14.64 7.41 7.89
CA ASP A 190 -13.46 7.96 8.60
C ASP A 190 -12.43 8.60 7.66
N ILE A 191 -12.72 8.75 6.36
CA ILE A 191 -11.72 9.22 5.38
C ILE A 191 -11.14 10.59 5.72
N GLU A 192 -11.95 11.49 6.26
CA GLU A 192 -11.51 12.81 6.67
C GLU A 192 -10.46 12.73 7.80
N GLU A 193 -10.70 11.89 8.82
CA GLU A 193 -9.71 11.66 9.89
C GLU A 193 -8.43 11.03 9.33
N PHE A 194 -8.55 10.09 8.38
CA PHE A 194 -7.42 9.46 7.71
C PHE A 194 -6.56 10.48 6.95
N ILE A 195 -7.19 11.38 6.17
CA ILE A 195 -6.53 12.43 5.39
C ILE A 195 -5.81 13.42 6.31
N THR A 196 -6.48 13.87 7.37
CA THR A 196 -5.93 14.91 8.25
C THR A 196 -4.93 14.38 9.27
N LYS A 197 -4.82 13.06 9.45
CA LYS A 197 -4.03 12.42 10.51
C LYS A 197 -2.58 12.90 10.55
N LYS A 198 -1.95 13.04 9.38
CA LYS A 198 -0.54 13.46 9.24
C LYS A 198 -0.33 14.96 9.20
N GLN A 199 -1.38 15.77 9.40
CA GLN A 199 -1.21 17.21 9.63
C GLN A 199 -0.62 17.49 11.02
N ASP A 200 -0.80 16.56 11.96
CA ASP A 200 0.03 16.47 13.15
C ASP A 200 1.33 15.73 12.79
N LEU A 201 2.43 16.49 12.71
CA LEU A 201 3.75 15.98 12.31
C LEU A 201 4.34 14.97 13.32
N THR A 202 3.73 14.80 14.49
CA THR A 202 4.13 13.81 15.50
C THR A 202 3.42 12.47 15.32
N LYS A 203 2.39 12.40 14.48
CA LYS A 203 1.56 11.22 14.26
C LYS A 203 1.94 10.49 12.98
N VAL A 204 1.87 9.16 13.02
CA VAL A 204 2.02 8.28 11.85
C VAL A 204 3.33 8.58 11.08
N THR A 205 4.44 8.69 11.81
CA THR A 205 5.77 9.03 11.27
C THR A 205 6.44 7.88 10.52
N GLY A 206 6.01 6.64 10.80
CA GLY A 206 6.50 5.41 10.19
C GLY A 206 5.64 4.89 9.04
N ALA A 207 4.71 5.69 8.50
CA ALA A 207 3.90 5.28 7.35
C ALA A 207 3.61 6.44 6.39
N ASN A 208 3.57 6.15 5.10
CA ASN A 208 2.92 6.99 4.10
C ASN A 208 1.44 6.62 4.01
N ILE A 209 0.59 7.55 3.58
CA ILE A 209 -0.85 7.33 3.46
C ILE A 209 -1.32 7.65 2.05
N SER A 210 -2.31 6.92 1.54
CA SER A 210 -2.83 7.15 0.20
C SER A 210 -4.33 6.94 0.14
N VAL A 211 -5.02 7.84 -0.56
CA VAL A 211 -6.46 7.78 -0.73
C VAL A 211 -6.78 7.20 -2.09
N LYS A 212 -7.62 6.17 -2.09
CA LYS A 212 -8.18 5.57 -3.29
C LYS A 212 -9.44 6.33 -3.69
N VAL A 213 -9.33 7.11 -4.75
CA VAL A 213 -10.37 8.00 -5.25
C VAL A 213 -11.14 7.32 -6.37
N THR A 214 -12.47 7.32 -6.27
CA THR A 214 -13.39 6.76 -7.25
C THR A 214 -13.80 7.81 -8.28
N ASP A 215 -14.12 7.36 -9.51
CA ASP A 215 -14.63 8.25 -10.57
C ASP A 215 -15.94 8.91 -10.15
N GLU A 216 -16.78 8.18 -9.42
CA GLU A 216 -18.03 8.66 -8.86
C GLU A 216 -17.84 9.83 -7.89
N PHE A 217 -16.87 9.74 -6.98
CA PHE A 217 -16.54 10.85 -6.10
C PHE A 217 -16.03 12.05 -6.91
N MET A 218 -15.17 11.83 -7.90
CA MET A 218 -14.67 12.90 -8.76
C MET A 218 -15.79 13.59 -9.54
N GLN A 219 -16.79 12.85 -10.02
CA GLN A 219 -17.96 13.42 -10.66
C GLN A 219 -18.74 14.33 -9.69
N ALA A 220 -18.95 13.89 -8.44
CA ALA A 220 -19.59 14.71 -7.42
C ALA A 220 -18.79 15.98 -7.09
N VAL A 221 -17.46 15.91 -7.09
CA VAL A 221 -16.58 17.08 -6.93
C VAL A 221 -16.74 18.06 -8.09
N ILE A 222 -16.74 17.58 -9.34
CA ILE A 222 -16.88 18.42 -10.53
C ILE A 222 -18.22 19.15 -10.50
N GLU A 223 -19.29 18.43 -10.19
CA GLU A 223 -20.68 18.92 -10.18
C GLU A 223 -21.06 19.72 -8.92
N ASP A 224 -20.14 19.90 -7.96
CA ASP A 224 -20.41 20.54 -6.67
C ASP A 224 -21.55 19.91 -5.86
N LYS A 225 -21.65 18.58 -5.91
CA LYS A 225 -22.71 17.83 -5.24
C LYS A 225 -22.31 17.40 -3.83
N ASP A 226 -23.35 17.06 -3.07
CA ASP A 226 -23.17 16.28 -1.86
C ASP A 226 -22.73 14.85 -2.19
N TYR A 227 -22.03 14.23 -1.24
CA TYR A 227 -21.52 12.87 -1.38
C TYR A 227 -21.81 12.05 -0.13
N ILE A 228 -22.20 10.79 -0.34
CA ILE A 228 -22.51 9.86 0.74
C ILE A 228 -21.34 8.91 0.93
N LEU A 229 -20.56 9.16 1.99
CA LEU A 229 -19.62 8.19 2.52
C LEU A 229 -20.38 7.01 3.12
N ARG A 230 -19.83 5.80 2.99
CA ARG A 230 -20.50 4.56 3.34
C ARG A 230 -19.53 3.49 3.82
N PHE A 231 -20.05 2.63 4.69
CA PHE A 231 -19.41 1.40 5.12
C PHE A 231 -20.44 0.26 5.05
N PRO A 232 -20.13 -0.90 4.43
CA PRO A 232 -18.93 -1.21 3.64
C PRO A 232 -18.71 -0.24 2.46
N VAL A 233 -17.46 -0.05 2.05
CA VAL A 233 -17.08 0.99 1.06
C VAL A 233 -17.49 0.66 -0.37
N ASP A 234 -17.75 -0.63 -0.62
CA ASP A 234 -18.22 -1.23 -1.86
C ASP A 234 -19.75 -1.40 -1.89
N GLU A 235 -20.46 -0.96 -0.84
CA GLU A 235 -21.93 -0.98 -0.81
C GLU A 235 -22.48 -0.05 -1.90
N THR A 236 -23.31 -0.63 -2.76
CA THR A 236 -24.01 0.08 -3.86
C THR A 236 -25.49 0.26 -3.54
N ASP A 237 -26.05 -0.55 -2.64
CA ASP A 237 -27.43 -0.44 -2.17
C ASP A 237 -27.49 0.22 -0.79
N LEU A 238 -27.69 1.54 -0.79
CA LEU A 238 -27.88 2.33 0.43
C LEU A 238 -29.33 2.33 0.94
N SER A 239 -30.20 1.45 0.42
CA SER A 239 -31.58 1.35 0.90
C SER A 239 -31.64 0.90 2.35
N TYR A 240 -32.54 1.52 3.12
CA TYR A 240 -32.72 1.20 4.53
C TYR A 240 -34.16 1.34 4.97
N LYS A 241 -34.61 0.45 5.86
CA LYS A 241 -35.95 0.52 6.42
C LYS A 241 -35.98 1.60 7.49
N ASN A 242 -36.66 2.71 7.23
CA ASN A 242 -37.03 3.66 8.28
C ASN A 242 -38.35 3.22 8.89
N THR A 243 -38.30 2.51 10.02
CA THR A 243 -39.52 2.19 10.77
C THR A 243 -39.95 3.45 11.51
N ASP A 244 -40.70 4.32 10.85
CA ASP A 244 -41.60 5.21 11.59
C ASP A 244 -42.66 4.37 12.34
N ASN A 245 -43.38 4.97 13.27
CA ASN A 245 -44.43 4.31 14.06
C ASN A 245 -45.61 3.77 13.20
N LEU A 246 -45.50 3.76 11.86
CA LEU A 246 -46.45 3.20 10.90
C LEU A 246 -45.91 2.00 10.10
N GLY A 247 -44.64 1.60 10.27
CA GLY A 247 -44.11 0.38 9.66
C GLY A 247 -43.86 0.46 8.14
N VAL A 248 -43.66 1.67 7.59
CA VAL A 248 -43.41 1.85 6.15
C VAL A 248 -41.94 1.57 5.81
N THR A 249 -41.69 0.69 4.82
CA THR A 249 -40.35 0.52 4.26
C THR A 249 -40.11 1.58 3.18
N ILE A 250 -39.25 2.56 3.46
CA ILE A 250 -38.82 3.55 2.45
C ILE A 250 -37.60 2.99 1.72
N SER A 251 -37.72 2.73 0.42
CA SER A 251 -36.54 2.47 -0.42
C SER A 251 -35.92 3.81 -0.80
N VAL A 252 -34.70 4.05 -0.34
CA VAL A 252 -33.95 5.25 -0.66
C VAL A 252 -32.94 4.91 -1.74
N GLN A 253 -33.17 5.42 -2.95
CA GLN A 253 -32.20 5.35 -4.04
C GLN A 253 -30.99 6.25 -3.73
N TYR A 254 -29.82 5.79 -4.16
CA TYR A 254 -28.55 6.50 -4.07
C TYR A 254 -28.69 7.92 -4.66
N ASN A 255 -28.29 8.96 -3.93
CA ASN A 255 -28.39 10.38 -4.30
C ASN A 255 -29.80 10.98 -4.50
N GLU A 256 -30.90 10.24 -4.31
CA GLU A 256 -32.27 10.77 -4.51
C GLU A 256 -32.97 11.21 -3.23
N PHE A 257 -32.49 10.79 -2.04
CA PHE A 257 -33.07 11.21 -0.76
C PHE A 257 -32.11 12.11 0.02
N PHE A 258 -32.26 13.40 -0.23
CA PHE A 258 -32.05 14.36 0.83
C PHE A 258 -33.43 14.70 1.41
N ASP A 259 -33.81 14.02 2.49
CA ASP A 259 -35.02 14.34 3.26
C ASP A 259 -34.90 15.66 4.05
N GLY A 260 -33.76 16.36 3.92
CA GLY A 260 -33.41 17.57 4.67
C GLY A 260 -33.16 17.34 6.16
N LYS A 261 -33.21 16.09 6.65
CA LYS A 261 -33.13 15.76 8.09
C LYS A 261 -31.75 15.30 8.54
N ARG A 262 -30.87 14.94 7.60
CA ARG A 262 -29.52 14.47 7.92
C ARG A 262 -28.54 15.61 8.01
N GLU A 263 -27.78 15.63 9.11
CA GLU A 263 -26.73 16.58 9.38
C GLU A 263 -25.45 16.15 8.64
N TYR A 264 -24.73 17.13 8.10
CA TYR A 264 -23.39 16.90 7.55
C TYR A 264 -22.45 16.37 8.63
N ASN A 265 -21.51 15.54 8.21
CA ASN A 265 -20.46 14.96 9.03
C ASN A 265 -20.91 14.05 10.18
N LYS A 266 -22.21 13.73 10.27
CA LYS A 266 -22.76 12.80 11.26
C LYS A 266 -22.86 11.39 10.69
N LEU A 267 -22.43 10.40 11.49
CA LEU A 267 -22.53 8.98 11.13
C LEU A 267 -23.92 8.44 11.48
N TYR A 268 -24.56 7.78 10.51
CA TYR A 268 -25.86 7.14 10.66
C TYR A 268 -25.74 5.63 10.42
N SER A 269 -26.28 4.82 11.33
CA SER A 269 -26.46 3.38 11.09
C SER A 269 -27.71 3.14 10.26
N ILE A 270 -27.58 2.37 9.18
CA ILE A 270 -28.70 1.99 8.31
C ILE A 270 -29.04 0.49 8.41
N GLY A 271 -28.62 -0.13 9.52
CA GLY A 271 -28.89 -1.54 9.85
C GLY A 271 -27.88 -2.52 9.25
N LYS A 272 -27.82 -3.72 9.84
CA LYS A 272 -26.93 -4.83 9.41
C LYS A 272 -25.44 -4.47 9.33
N GLY A 273 -24.97 -3.58 10.20
CA GLY A 273 -23.56 -3.15 10.21
C GLY A 273 -23.19 -2.17 9.09
N ARG A 274 -24.18 -1.63 8.37
CA ARG A 274 -23.99 -0.61 7.35
C ARG A 274 -24.13 0.79 7.94
N PHE A 275 -23.28 1.70 7.48
CA PHE A 275 -23.22 3.08 7.96
C PHE A 275 -23.09 4.05 6.81
N ILE A 276 -23.62 5.26 6.97
CA ILE A 276 -23.42 6.35 6.02
C ILE A 276 -23.09 7.68 6.73
N LYS A 277 -22.29 8.53 6.09
CA LYS A 277 -21.95 9.89 6.53
C LYS A 277 -22.06 10.81 5.33
N LEU A 278 -22.74 11.94 5.52
CA LEU A 278 -22.96 12.91 4.45
C LEU A 278 -21.91 14.01 4.48
N VAL A 279 -21.34 14.35 3.31
CA VAL A 279 -20.32 15.39 3.15
C VAL A 279 -20.55 16.22 1.89
N LYS A 280 -19.96 17.42 1.82
CA LYS A 280 -19.80 18.17 0.58
C LYS A 280 -18.60 17.61 -0.19
N ALA A 281 -18.79 17.12 -1.41
CA ALA A 281 -17.72 16.47 -2.17
C ALA A 281 -16.53 17.41 -2.38
N ARG A 282 -16.81 18.65 -2.80
CA ARG A 282 -15.79 19.68 -3.06
C ARG A 282 -15.01 20.08 -1.81
N GLU A 283 -15.66 20.16 -0.66
CA GLU A 283 -14.96 20.46 0.61
C GLU A 283 -14.03 19.33 1.01
N LEU A 284 -14.47 18.07 0.94
CA LEU A 284 -13.63 16.91 1.24
C LEU A 284 -12.43 16.83 0.28
N TRP A 285 -12.65 17.10 -1.01
CA TRP A 285 -11.57 17.17 -2.00
C TRP A 285 -10.58 18.29 -1.71
N ASN A 286 -11.07 19.49 -1.35
CA ASN A 286 -10.21 20.60 -0.98
C ASN A 286 -9.36 20.27 0.25
N THR A 287 -9.94 19.61 1.26
CA THR A 287 -9.19 19.10 2.43
C THR A 287 -8.11 18.10 2.02
N LEU A 288 -8.44 17.16 1.13
CA LEU A 288 -7.48 16.19 0.57
C LEU A 288 -6.31 16.89 -0.12
N MET A 289 -6.59 17.84 -1.03
CA MET A 289 -5.58 18.59 -1.77
C MET A 289 -4.72 19.45 -0.85
N HIS A 290 -5.35 20.13 0.12
CA HIS A 290 -4.64 20.96 1.07
C HIS A 290 -3.67 20.13 1.93
N CYS A 291 -4.12 18.98 2.43
CA CYS A 291 -3.27 18.06 3.19
C CYS A 291 -2.09 17.56 2.35
N ALA A 292 -2.37 17.08 1.14
CA ALA A 292 -1.36 16.58 0.20
C ALA A 292 -0.33 17.67 -0.15
N TRP A 293 -0.76 18.91 -0.34
CA TRP A 293 0.14 20.04 -0.57
C TRP A 293 0.98 20.37 0.67
N ASN A 294 0.38 20.37 1.87
CA ASN A 294 1.04 20.80 3.10
C ASN A 294 2.10 19.81 3.60
N THR A 295 1.83 18.50 3.52
CA THR A 295 2.71 17.46 4.11
C THR A 295 3.21 16.42 3.11
N ALA A 296 2.98 16.64 1.80
CA ALA A 296 3.20 15.66 0.73
C ALA A 296 2.36 14.37 0.90
N GLU A 297 1.31 14.41 1.72
CA GLU A 297 0.49 13.28 2.13
C GLU A 297 -0.97 13.72 2.34
N PRO A 298 -1.97 12.91 1.93
CA PRO A 298 -1.84 11.58 1.33
C PRO A 298 -1.50 11.60 -0.17
N GLY A 299 -0.92 10.51 -0.66
CA GLY A 299 -0.91 10.18 -2.08
C GLY A 299 -2.33 9.91 -2.61
N ILE A 300 -2.52 10.00 -3.93
CA ILE A 300 -3.83 9.83 -4.58
C ILE A 300 -3.75 8.67 -5.58
N MET A 301 -4.72 7.79 -5.50
CA MET A 301 -4.83 6.57 -6.30
C MET A 301 -6.20 6.56 -6.99
N PHE A 302 -6.27 6.83 -8.29
CA PHE A 302 -7.54 6.82 -9.04
C PHE A 302 -7.98 5.39 -9.39
N GLU A 303 -8.93 4.82 -8.64
CA GLU A 303 -9.34 3.41 -8.77
C GLU A 303 -9.84 3.07 -10.18
N GLY A 304 -10.60 3.98 -10.81
CA GLY A 304 -11.08 3.79 -12.19
C GLY A 304 -9.93 3.56 -13.18
N ALA A 305 -8.87 4.36 -13.10
CA ALA A 305 -7.71 4.22 -13.98
C ALA A 305 -6.84 2.98 -13.70
N MET A 306 -6.96 2.37 -12.51
CA MET A 306 -6.19 1.16 -12.14
C MET A 306 -6.88 -0.15 -12.53
N HIS A 307 -8.20 -0.13 -12.68
CA HIS A 307 -9.01 -1.32 -12.96
C HIS A 307 -9.49 -1.42 -14.41
N ASN A 308 -9.37 -0.34 -15.19
CA ASN A 308 -9.67 -0.27 -16.62
C ASN A 308 -8.44 -0.62 -17.47
#